data_AF-A0A7X7DVI9-F1
#
_entry.id   AF-A0A7X7DVI9-F1
#
_cell.length_a   1.000
_cell.length_b   1.000
_cell.length_c   1.000
_cell.angle_alpha   90.00
_cell.angle_beta   90.00
_cell.angle_gamma   90.00
#
_symmetry.space_group_name_H-M   'P 1'
#
loop_
_entity.id
_entity.type
_entity.pdbx_description
1 polymer ?
#
loop_
_entity_poly.entity_id
_entity_poly.type
_entity_poly.pdbx_seq_one_letter_code
_entity_poly.pdbx_strand_id
1 'polypeptide(L)'
;MSVEPVLEELRKELAAHADEETRRSGRRFFKEPVNLYGIKTAVGTKIAKEFFKQLKGRTKEEIFSLCEELWKSGMMEESFVACNWSYALRKEFAEEDFLLFERWIQRYVGNWASCDTLCNHTIGAFIETFPQYVDRLKEWTASENRWVRRASAVSLIIPARNGLFLDDVFEIAERLLLDADDLVQKGYGWLLKVTCAKHEDAVFSYILSSKDVMPRTALRYAIEKMPPERKKEAMKR
;
A
#
# COMPACT_ATOMS: atom_id res chain seq x y z
N MET A 1 9.88 -8.99 -27.84
CA MET A 1 9.58 -7.58 -27.55
C MET A 1 10.89 -6.93 -27.16
N SER A 2 11.35 -5.90 -27.87
CA SER A 2 12.51 -5.13 -27.46
C SER A 2 12.21 -4.50 -26.10
N VAL A 3 13.01 -4.78 -25.09
CA VAL A 3 12.88 -4.11 -23.79
C VAL A 3 13.18 -2.63 -24.03
N GLU A 4 12.32 -1.75 -23.51
CA GLU A 4 12.49 -0.31 -23.71
C GLU A 4 13.85 0.16 -23.17
N PRO A 5 14.65 0.94 -23.93
CA PRO A 5 16.02 1.31 -23.55
C PRO A 5 16.13 1.91 -22.15
N VAL A 6 15.14 2.74 -21.76
CA VAL A 6 15.08 3.36 -20.43
C VAL A 6 14.96 2.34 -19.29
N LEU A 7 14.25 1.23 -19.51
CA LEU A 7 14.12 0.17 -18.51
C LEU A 7 15.41 -0.66 -18.41
N GLU A 8 16.11 -0.87 -19.52
CA GLU A 8 17.41 -1.54 -19.50
C GLU A 8 18.44 -0.73 -18.72
N GLU A 9 18.51 0.58 -18.97
CA GLU A 9 19.41 1.49 -18.25
C GLU A 9 19.05 1.58 -16.77
N LEU A 10 17.75 1.69 -16.44
CA LEU A 10 17.27 1.67 -15.06
C LEU A 10 17.70 0.39 -14.33
N ARG A 11 17.51 -0.77 -14.98
CA ARG A 11 17.87 -2.07 -14.38
C ARG A 11 19.37 -2.22 -14.20
N LYS A 12 20.18 -1.70 -15.12
CA LYS A 12 21.64 -1.63 -14.97
C LYS A 12 22.02 -0.75 -13.78
N GLU A 13 21.38 0.41 -13.63
CA GLU A 13 21.64 1.32 -12.50
C GLU A 13 21.26 0.69 -11.16
N LEU A 14 20.11 0.02 -11.09
CA LEU A 14 19.70 -0.74 -9.90
C LEU A 14 20.71 -1.85 -9.59
N ALA A 15 21.11 -2.64 -10.59
CA ALA A 15 22.09 -3.71 -10.42
C ALA A 15 23.47 -3.20 -9.98
N ALA A 16 23.91 -2.03 -10.47
CA ALA A 16 25.17 -1.41 -10.07
C ALA A 16 25.19 -0.99 -8.59
N HIS A 17 24.02 -0.75 -7.99
CA HIS A 17 23.87 -0.39 -6.57
C HIS A 17 23.48 -1.58 -5.67
N ALA A 18 23.50 -2.80 -6.22
CA ALA A 18 23.17 -4.00 -5.47
C ALA A 18 24.21 -4.29 -4.38
N ASP A 19 23.72 -4.58 -3.17
CA ASP A 19 24.52 -5.00 -2.04
C ASP A 19 24.02 -6.36 -1.52
N GLU A 20 24.91 -7.35 -1.43
CA GLU A 20 24.55 -8.72 -1.06
C GLU A 20 24.12 -8.82 0.41
N GLU A 21 24.71 -8.02 1.30
CA GLU A 21 24.29 -7.99 2.71
C GLU A 21 22.84 -7.48 2.82
N THR A 22 22.54 -6.37 2.15
CA THR A 22 21.18 -5.81 2.05
C THR A 22 20.21 -6.82 1.43
N ARG A 23 20.61 -7.51 0.35
CA ARG A 23 19.80 -8.55 -0.29
C ARG A 23 19.46 -9.68 0.68
N ARG A 24 20.45 -10.21 1.41
CA ARG A 24 20.27 -11.29 2.39
C ARG A 24 19.41 -10.86 3.57
N SER A 25 19.63 -9.64 4.06
CA SER A 25 18.83 -9.05 5.14
C SER A 25 17.36 -8.92 4.71
N GLY A 26 17.11 -8.38 3.52
CA GLY A 26 15.76 -8.28 2.96
C GLY A 26 15.06 -9.63 2.83
N ARG A 27 15.74 -10.66 2.29
CA ARG A 27 15.16 -12.01 2.19
C ARG A 27 14.82 -12.65 3.53
N ARG A 28 15.52 -12.30 4.61
CA ARG A 28 15.22 -12.78 5.98
C ARG A 28 14.08 -12.00 6.63
N PHE A 29 13.89 -10.74 6.24
CA PHE A 29 12.91 -9.85 6.82
C PHE A 29 11.48 -10.13 6.32
N PHE A 30 11.33 -10.40 5.02
CA PHE A 30 10.04 -10.79 4.46
C PHE A 30 9.74 -12.26 4.73
N LYS A 31 8.48 -12.56 5.06
CA LYS A 31 8.00 -13.94 5.19
C LYS A 31 7.64 -14.52 3.82
N GLU A 32 7.21 -13.66 2.93
CA GLU A 32 6.85 -13.96 1.56
C GLU A 32 8.10 -14.02 0.68
N PRO A 33 8.08 -14.81 -0.41
CA PRO A 33 9.18 -14.81 -1.37
C PRO A 33 9.31 -13.42 -2.02
N VAL A 34 10.50 -12.83 -1.91
CA VAL A 34 10.83 -11.54 -2.54
C VAL A 34 12.10 -11.67 -3.37
N ASN A 35 12.06 -11.14 -4.59
CA ASN A 35 13.23 -10.97 -5.44
C ASN A 35 13.77 -9.56 -5.26
N LEU A 36 15.07 -9.48 -4.94
CA LEU A 36 15.71 -8.25 -4.50
C LEU A 36 17.01 -8.02 -5.26
N TYR A 37 17.21 -6.78 -5.72
CA TYR A 37 18.54 -6.31 -6.07
C TYR A 37 19.42 -6.21 -4.82
N GLY A 38 18.84 -5.85 -3.68
CA GLY A 38 19.58 -5.58 -2.44
C GLY A 38 19.97 -4.11 -2.33
N ILE A 39 19.03 -3.22 -2.59
CA ILE A 39 19.28 -1.76 -2.59
C ILE A 39 18.53 -1.13 -1.42
N LYS A 40 19.17 -0.17 -0.75
CA LYS A 40 18.50 0.65 0.28
C LYS A 40 17.40 1.50 -0.35
N THR A 41 16.24 1.58 0.29
CA THR A 41 15.05 2.31 -0.22
C THR A 41 15.35 3.76 -0.64
N ALA A 42 16.21 4.47 0.09
CA ALA A 42 16.60 5.84 -0.24
C ALA A 42 17.35 5.94 -1.59
N VAL A 43 18.22 4.97 -1.88
CA VAL A 43 18.96 4.89 -3.16
C VAL A 43 18.00 4.54 -4.28
N GLY A 44 17.15 3.53 -4.10
CA GLY A 44 16.12 3.16 -5.09
C GLY A 44 15.16 4.32 -5.41
N THR A 45 14.74 5.08 -4.39
CA THR A 45 13.90 6.28 -4.58
C THR A 45 14.62 7.37 -5.35
N LYS A 46 15.92 7.58 -5.11
CA LYS A 46 16.72 8.54 -5.85
C LYS A 46 16.82 8.14 -7.32
N ILE A 47 17.16 6.87 -7.60
CA ILE A 47 17.24 6.32 -8.96
C ILE A 47 15.89 6.48 -9.67
N ALA A 48 14.78 6.09 -9.03
CA ALA A 48 13.43 6.23 -9.60
C ALA A 48 13.15 7.67 -10.05
N LYS A 49 13.45 8.66 -9.21
CA LYS A 49 13.22 10.08 -9.52
C LYS A 49 14.12 10.59 -10.64
N GLU A 50 15.38 10.18 -10.69
CA GLU A 50 16.29 10.59 -11.77
C GLU A 50 15.84 10.03 -13.13
N PHE A 51 15.46 8.75 -13.17
CA PHE A 51 14.95 8.14 -14.41
C PHE A 51 13.59 8.69 -14.82
N PHE A 52 12.72 9.07 -13.87
CA PHE A 52 11.45 9.72 -14.20
C PHE A 52 11.63 11.01 -14.99
N LYS A 53 12.70 11.78 -14.75
CA LYS A 53 13.00 13.00 -15.51
C LYS A 53 13.26 12.72 -16.99
N GLN A 54 13.79 11.54 -17.32
CA GLN A 54 14.06 11.12 -18.70
C GLN A 54 12.77 10.76 -19.45
N LEU A 55 11.67 10.53 -18.73
CA LEU A 55 10.35 10.25 -19.32
C LEU A 55 9.59 11.54 -19.67
N LYS A 56 10.21 12.73 -19.49
CA LYS A 56 9.58 14.01 -19.82
C LYS A 56 9.17 14.03 -21.30
N GLY A 57 7.90 14.32 -21.56
CA GLY A 57 7.33 14.35 -22.90
C GLY A 57 6.66 13.05 -23.33
N ARG A 58 6.81 11.96 -22.56
CA ARG A 58 5.97 10.76 -22.72
C ARG A 58 4.58 11.02 -22.15
N THR A 59 3.59 10.36 -22.74
CA THR A 59 2.20 10.33 -22.27
C THR A 59 2.05 9.54 -20.97
N LYS A 60 0.96 9.78 -20.24
CA LYS A 60 0.60 9.01 -19.04
C LYS A 60 0.55 7.52 -19.35
N GLU A 61 -0.06 7.14 -20.47
CA GLU A 61 -0.27 5.77 -20.90
C GLU A 61 1.06 5.06 -21.20
N GLU A 62 2.00 5.75 -21.84
CA GLU A 62 3.35 5.22 -22.07
C GLU A 62 4.08 4.97 -20.74
N ILE A 63 4.00 5.91 -19.79
CA ILE A 63 4.66 5.76 -18.48
C ILE A 63 4.01 4.64 -17.67
N PHE A 64 2.68 4.50 -17.72
CA PHE A 64 1.97 3.40 -17.10
C PHE A 64 2.32 2.05 -17.72
N SER A 65 2.52 1.98 -19.03
CA SER A 65 3.03 0.77 -19.69
C SER A 65 4.42 0.40 -19.16
N LEU A 66 5.31 1.38 -18.95
CA LEU A 66 6.63 1.12 -18.35
C LEU A 66 6.49 0.64 -16.89
N CYS A 67 5.57 1.21 -16.12
CA CYS A 67 5.28 0.77 -14.75
C CYS A 67 4.79 -0.69 -14.73
N GLU A 68 3.95 -1.09 -15.68
CA GLU A 68 3.48 -2.48 -15.79
C GLU A 68 4.63 -3.45 -16.11
N GLU A 69 5.59 -3.07 -16.97
CA GLU A 69 6.79 -3.87 -17.22
C GLU A 69 7.71 -4.01 -16.00
N LEU A 70 7.77 -2.97 -15.16
CA LEU A 70 8.47 -3.02 -13.87
C LEU A 70 7.77 -3.95 -12.86
N TRP A 71 6.43 -3.97 -12.85
CA TRP A 71 5.66 -4.91 -12.03
C TRP A 71 5.85 -6.37 -12.49
N LYS A 72 5.83 -6.61 -13.80
CA LYS A 72 6.00 -7.96 -14.39
C LYS A 72 7.35 -8.61 -14.07
N SER A 73 8.38 -7.82 -13.75
CA SER A 73 9.70 -8.38 -13.41
C SER A 73 9.69 -9.19 -12.10
N GLY A 74 8.73 -8.91 -11.20
CA GLY A 74 8.69 -9.49 -9.87
C GLY A 74 9.82 -9.03 -8.94
N MET A 75 10.62 -8.04 -9.36
CA MET A 75 11.65 -7.42 -8.53
C MET A 75 11.03 -6.37 -7.61
N MET A 76 11.25 -6.48 -6.30
CA MET A 76 10.63 -5.57 -5.34
C MET A 76 11.05 -4.12 -5.56
N GLU A 77 12.34 -3.86 -5.83
CA GLU A 77 12.81 -2.50 -6.07
C GLU A 77 12.26 -1.90 -7.38
N GLU A 78 12.04 -2.71 -8.43
CA GLU A 78 11.34 -2.24 -9.64
C GLU A 78 9.88 -1.86 -9.34
N SER A 79 9.19 -2.62 -8.49
CA SER A 79 7.84 -2.28 -8.08
C SER A 79 7.76 -0.92 -7.35
N PHE A 80 8.80 -0.57 -6.57
CA PHE A 80 8.87 0.74 -5.93
C PHE A 80 9.13 1.87 -6.93
N VAL A 81 9.88 1.60 -8.00
CA VAL A 81 10.03 2.54 -9.13
C VAL A 81 8.67 2.76 -9.80
N ALA A 82 7.92 1.69 -10.09
CA ALA A 82 6.58 1.78 -10.67
C ALA A 82 5.60 2.57 -9.78
N CYS A 83 5.65 2.35 -8.46
CA CYS A 83 4.86 3.15 -7.50
C CYS A 83 5.27 4.63 -7.52
N ASN A 84 6.57 4.92 -7.58
CA ASN A 84 7.06 6.30 -7.62
C ASN A 84 6.61 7.04 -8.88
N TRP A 85 6.73 6.40 -10.04
CA TRP A 85 6.35 6.99 -11.33
C TRP A 85 4.84 7.15 -11.46
N SER A 86 4.05 6.14 -11.10
CA SER A 86 2.58 6.26 -11.12
C SER A 86 2.08 7.37 -10.20
N TYR A 87 2.62 7.48 -8.97
CA TYR A 87 2.26 8.57 -8.07
C TYR A 87 2.70 9.97 -8.54
N ALA A 88 3.81 10.06 -9.29
CA ALA A 88 4.26 11.33 -9.85
C ALA A 88 3.23 11.92 -10.82
N LEU A 89 2.45 11.06 -11.49
CA LEU A 89 1.39 11.41 -12.45
C LEU A 89 0.01 11.62 -11.81
N ARG A 90 -0.11 11.63 -10.48
CA ARG A 90 -1.41 11.73 -9.78
C ARG A 90 -2.31 12.90 -10.16
N LYS A 91 -1.74 13.98 -10.71
CA LYS A 91 -2.50 15.15 -11.18
C LYS A 91 -3.18 14.92 -12.54
N GLU A 92 -2.82 13.84 -13.23
CA GLU A 92 -3.30 13.45 -14.57
C GLU A 92 -4.17 12.18 -14.52
N PHE A 93 -4.50 11.71 -13.32
CA PHE A 93 -5.36 10.55 -13.14
C PHE A 93 -6.75 10.82 -13.72
N ALA A 94 -7.31 9.78 -14.32
CA ALA A 94 -8.66 9.72 -14.86
C ALA A 94 -9.36 8.47 -14.31
N GLU A 95 -10.70 8.46 -14.29
CA GLU A 95 -11.50 7.39 -13.68
C GLU A 95 -11.17 5.99 -14.23
N GLU A 96 -10.77 5.90 -15.51
CA GLU A 96 -10.41 4.64 -16.16
C GLU A 96 -9.12 4.02 -15.60
N ASP A 97 -8.25 4.83 -14.99
CA ASP A 97 -6.97 4.37 -14.43
C ASP A 97 -7.16 3.44 -13.23
N PHE A 98 -8.30 3.50 -12.53
CA PHE A 98 -8.58 2.62 -11.40
C PHE A 98 -8.46 1.14 -11.78
N LEU A 99 -8.99 0.78 -12.96
CA LEU A 99 -8.96 -0.61 -13.43
C LEU A 99 -7.52 -1.07 -13.69
N LEU A 100 -6.62 -0.18 -14.06
CA LEU A 100 -5.20 -0.51 -14.22
C LEU A 100 -4.54 -0.77 -12.85
N PHE A 101 -4.77 0.11 -11.88
CA PHE A 101 -4.21 -0.05 -10.53
C PHE A 101 -4.75 -1.30 -9.83
N GLU A 102 -6.04 -1.57 -9.98
CA GLU A 102 -6.68 -2.81 -9.51
C GLU A 102 -6.01 -4.05 -10.12
N ARG A 103 -5.78 -4.05 -11.44
CA ARG A 103 -5.06 -5.15 -12.12
C ARG A 103 -3.65 -5.33 -11.57
N TRP A 104 -2.92 -4.25 -11.26
CA TRP A 104 -1.58 -4.36 -10.68
C TRP A 104 -1.60 -5.02 -9.30
N ILE A 105 -2.55 -4.67 -8.44
CA ILE A 105 -2.72 -5.35 -7.14
C ILE A 105 -3.03 -6.82 -7.35
N GLN A 106 -4.00 -7.14 -8.20
CA GLN A 106 -4.44 -8.51 -8.41
C GLN A 106 -3.34 -9.41 -8.98
N ARG A 107 -2.52 -8.90 -9.91
CA ARG A 107 -1.57 -9.70 -10.68
C ARG A 107 -0.15 -9.69 -10.14
N TYR A 108 0.31 -8.59 -9.55
CA TYR A 108 1.74 -8.36 -9.33
C TYR A 108 2.12 -8.09 -7.87
N VAL A 109 1.19 -7.62 -7.04
CA VAL A 109 1.48 -7.40 -5.62
C VAL A 109 1.59 -8.75 -4.92
N GLY A 110 2.77 -9.02 -4.35
CA GLY A 110 3.11 -10.29 -3.69
C GLY A 110 3.68 -10.15 -2.27
N ASN A 111 3.83 -8.92 -1.77
CA ASN A 111 4.32 -8.65 -0.42
C ASN A 111 3.69 -7.36 0.13
N TRP A 112 3.76 -7.19 1.45
CA TRP A 112 3.14 -6.04 2.12
C TRP A 112 3.83 -4.72 1.77
N ALA A 113 5.13 -4.71 1.46
CA ALA A 113 5.84 -3.46 1.19
C ALA A 113 5.44 -2.86 -0.17
N SER A 114 5.31 -3.69 -1.21
CA SER A 114 4.81 -3.22 -2.51
C SER A 114 3.32 -2.87 -2.47
N CYS A 115 2.52 -3.65 -1.74
CA CYS A 115 1.12 -3.33 -1.46
C CYS A 115 0.97 -1.94 -0.83
N ASP A 116 1.65 -1.71 0.30
CA ASP A 116 1.54 -0.46 1.05
C ASP A 116 2.08 0.73 0.26
N THR A 117 3.16 0.55 -0.51
CA THR A 117 3.73 1.63 -1.33
C THR A 117 2.78 2.06 -2.44
N LEU A 118 2.17 1.11 -3.15
CA LEU A 118 1.17 1.43 -4.18
C LEU A 118 -0.09 2.04 -3.57
N CYS A 119 -0.60 1.43 -2.50
CA CYS A 119 -1.90 1.79 -1.93
C CYS A 119 -1.86 3.12 -1.19
N ASN A 120 -0.86 3.36 -0.34
CA ASN A 120 -0.76 4.61 0.41
C ASN A 120 -0.63 5.83 -0.50
N HIS A 121 -0.02 5.67 -1.67
CA HIS A 121 0.34 6.77 -2.56
C HIS A 121 -0.56 6.83 -3.79
N THR A 122 -0.36 5.92 -4.76
CA THR A 122 -1.07 5.95 -6.04
C THR A 122 -2.56 5.80 -5.84
N ILE A 123 -3.00 4.77 -5.10
CA ILE A 123 -4.44 4.53 -4.91
C ILE A 123 -5.03 5.53 -3.91
N GLY A 124 -4.34 5.85 -2.82
CA GLY A 124 -4.79 6.87 -1.87
C GLY A 124 -5.05 8.22 -2.56
N ALA A 125 -4.12 8.70 -3.40
CA ALA A 125 -4.31 9.93 -4.16
C ALA A 125 -5.43 9.82 -5.21
N PHE A 126 -5.60 8.65 -5.83
CA PHE A 126 -6.71 8.40 -6.73
C PHE A 126 -8.06 8.53 -6.00
N ILE A 127 -8.20 7.90 -4.83
CA ILE A 127 -9.44 7.95 -4.03
C ILE A 127 -9.73 9.35 -3.52
N GLU A 128 -8.72 10.14 -3.13
CA GLU A 128 -8.92 11.55 -2.79
C GLU A 128 -9.42 12.39 -3.97
N THR A 129 -9.07 12.00 -5.21
CA THR A 129 -9.48 12.70 -6.44
C THR A 129 -10.86 12.24 -6.92
N PHE A 130 -11.16 10.94 -6.80
CA PHE A 130 -12.40 10.29 -7.21
C PHE A 130 -13.02 9.53 -6.03
N PRO A 131 -13.61 10.23 -5.04
CA PRO A 131 -14.06 9.64 -3.79
C PRO A 131 -15.12 8.56 -3.95
N GLN A 132 -15.90 8.58 -5.04
CA GLN A 132 -16.88 7.53 -5.34
C GLN A 132 -16.25 6.14 -5.49
N TYR A 133 -14.95 6.05 -5.79
CA TYR A 133 -14.25 4.78 -5.90
C TYR A 133 -13.91 4.13 -4.55
N VAL A 134 -14.19 4.79 -3.43
CA VAL A 134 -14.07 4.16 -2.10
C VAL A 134 -14.95 2.91 -1.98
N ASP A 135 -16.08 2.87 -2.69
CA ASP A 135 -16.95 1.69 -2.73
C ASP A 135 -16.27 0.48 -3.37
N ARG A 136 -15.37 0.70 -4.34
CA ARG A 136 -14.54 -0.38 -4.90
C ARG A 136 -13.55 -0.94 -3.87
N LEU A 137 -13.04 -0.11 -2.95
CA LEU A 137 -12.23 -0.60 -1.83
C LEU A 137 -13.07 -1.48 -0.89
N LYS A 138 -14.34 -1.15 -0.67
CA LYS A 138 -15.24 -1.98 0.15
C LYS A 138 -15.55 -3.33 -0.51
N GLU A 139 -15.58 -3.39 -1.83
CA GLU A 139 -15.69 -4.66 -2.57
C GLU A 139 -14.42 -5.51 -2.40
N TRP A 140 -13.24 -4.88 -2.39
CA TRP A 140 -11.96 -5.56 -2.22
C TRP A 140 -11.85 -6.34 -0.91
N THR A 141 -12.63 -5.99 0.13
CA THR A 141 -12.62 -6.72 1.41
C THR A 141 -13.08 -8.17 1.26
N ALA A 142 -13.84 -8.50 0.21
CA ALA A 142 -14.37 -9.84 -0.05
C ALA A 142 -13.50 -10.70 -0.98
N SER A 143 -12.39 -10.16 -1.49
CA SER A 143 -11.53 -10.85 -2.45
C SER A 143 -10.84 -12.08 -1.84
N GLU A 144 -10.68 -13.16 -2.62
CA GLU A 144 -9.86 -14.31 -2.22
C GLU A 144 -8.36 -13.96 -2.11
N ASN A 145 -7.90 -12.99 -2.91
CA ASN A 145 -6.54 -12.49 -2.87
C ASN A 145 -6.32 -11.61 -1.62
N ARG A 146 -5.43 -12.06 -0.72
CA ARG A 146 -5.07 -11.35 0.52
C ARG A 146 -4.55 -9.94 0.31
N TRP A 147 -3.86 -9.68 -0.81
CA TRP A 147 -3.30 -8.36 -1.11
C TRP A 147 -4.36 -7.37 -1.53
N VAL A 148 -5.41 -7.84 -2.22
CA VAL A 148 -6.58 -7.03 -2.55
C VAL A 148 -7.34 -6.68 -1.26
N ARG A 149 -7.55 -7.66 -0.37
CA ARG A 149 -8.15 -7.39 0.95
C ARG A 149 -7.32 -6.42 1.77
N ARG A 150 -6.00 -6.59 1.84
CA ARG A 150 -5.10 -5.64 2.51
C ARG A 150 -5.19 -4.24 1.88
N ALA A 151 -5.17 -4.17 0.53
CA ALA A 151 -5.23 -2.93 -0.23
C ALA A 151 -6.48 -2.10 0.09
N SER A 152 -7.63 -2.76 0.36
CA SER A 152 -8.85 -2.05 0.77
C SER A 152 -8.61 -1.13 1.97
N ALA A 153 -7.93 -1.63 3.00
CA ALA A 153 -7.64 -0.88 4.20
C ALA A 153 -6.46 0.08 4.00
N VAL A 154 -5.34 -0.40 3.43
CA VAL A 154 -4.12 0.42 3.37
C VAL A 154 -4.22 1.59 2.38
N SER A 155 -5.14 1.55 1.42
CA SER A 155 -5.37 2.67 0.50
C SER A 155 -5.86 3.95 1.20
N LEU A 156 -6.53 3.81 2.35
CA LEU A 156 -7.05 4.93 3.12
C LEU A 156 -6.10 5.43 4.22
N ILE A 157 -4.87 4.92 4.33
CA ILE A 157 -3.93 5.31 5.40
C ILE A 157 -3.58 6.79 5.38
N ILE A 158 -3.25 7.33 4.19
CA ILE A 158 -2.94 8.76 4.06
C ILE A 158 -4.22 9.61 4.17
N PRO A 159 -5.31 9.30 3.45
CA PRO A 159 -6.57 10.04 3.59
C PRO A 159 -7.09 10.09 5.04
N ALA A 160 -7.14 8.96 5.74
CA ALA A 160 -7.66 8.90 7.11
C ALA A 160 -6.77 9.61 8.12
N ARG A 161 -5.44 9.63 7.91
CA ARG A 161 -4.52 10.46 8.71
C ARG A 161 -4.84 11.95 8.57
N ASN A 162 -5.34 12.37 7.42
CA ASN A 162 -5.79 13.74 7.16
C ASN A 162 -7.23 14.00 7.64
N GLY A 163 -7.92 13.00 8.21
CA GLY A 163 -9.28 13.13 8.73
C GLY A 163 -10.38 12.92 7.68
N LEU A 164 -10.05 12.24 6.57
CA LEU A 164 -10.99 11.94 5.49
C LEU A 164 -11.57 10.52 5.62
N PHE A 165 -12.73 10.27 5.00
CA PHE A 165 -13.35 8.94 4.84
C PHE A 165 -13.65 8.20 6.14
N LEU A 166 -14.05 8.90 7.21
CA LEU A 166 -14.26 8.28 8.53
C LEU A 166 -15.27 7.12 8.50
N ASP A 167 -16.40 7.29 7.85
CA ASP A 167 -17.44 6.25 7.78
C ASP A 167 -16.97 5.05 6.96
N ASP A 168 -16.29 5.28 5.85
CA ASP A 168 -15.72 4.21 5.00
C ASP A 168 -14.61 3.43 5.71
N VAL A 169 -13.81 4.11 6.55
CA VAL A 169 -12.81 3.46 7.40
C VAL A 169 -13.47 2.44 8.33
N PHE A 170 -14.56 2.82 9.00
CA PHE A 170 -15.27 1.90 9.88
C PHE A 170 -15.94 0.77 9.12
N GLU A 171 -16.54 1.05 7.95
CA GLU A 171 -17.14 0.02 7.12
C GLU A 171 -16.11 -1.01 6.64
N ILE A 172 -14.93 -0.57 6.18
CA ILE A 172 -13.83 -1.45 5.78
C ILE A 172 -13.32 -2.26 6.98
N ALA A 173 -13.15 -1.62 8.14
CA ALA A 173 -12.69 -2.30 9.35
C ALA A 173 -13.69 -3.36 9.82
N GLU A 174 -15.00 -3.10 9.70
CA GLU A 174 -16.06 -4.04 10.06
C GLU A 174 -16.06 -5.24 9.10
N ARG A 175 -16.00 -5.00 7.79
CA ARG A 175 -15.94 -6.06 6.77
C ARG A 175 -14.71 -6.96 6.92
N LEU A 176 -13.60 -6.41 7.40
CA LEU A 176 -12.34 -7.15 7.64
C LEU A 176 -12.17 -7.64 9.07
N LEU A 177 -13.13 -7.38 9.97
CA LEU A 177 -12.98 -7.55 11.41
C LEU A 177 -12.47 -8.96 11.78
N LEU A 178 -13.06 -9.97 11.15
CA LEU A 178 -12.79 -11.39 11.39
C LEU A 178 -11.90 -12.04 10.33
N ASP A 179 -11.22 -11.25 9.48
CA ASP A 179 -10.29 -11.81 8.50
C ASP A 179 -9.23 -12.66 9.22
N ALA A 180 -9.01 -13.89 8.76
CA ALA A 180 -8.06 -14.83 9.38
C ALA A 180 -6.59 -14.46 9.11
N ASP A 181 -6.35 -13.59 8.14
CA ASP A 181 -5.04 -13.27 7.62
C ASP A 181 -4.31 -12.21 8.47
N ASP A 182 -3.13 -12.55 8.99
CA ASP A 182 -2.39 -11.67 9.90
C ASP A 182 -1.96 -10.34 9.25
N LEU A 183 -1.73 -10.31 7.94
CA LEU A 183 -1.35 -9.09 7.23
C LEU A 183 -2.58 -8.24 6.95
N VAL A 184 -3.73 -8.84 6.66
CA VAL A 184 -4.96 -8.06 6.50
C VAL A 184 -5.36 -7.44 7.84
N GLN A 185 -5.26 -8.21 8.94
CA GLN A 185 -5.49 -7.71 10.31
C GLN A 185 -4.59 -6.52 10.66
N LYS A 186 -3.30 -6.60 10.33
CA LYS A 186 -2.37 -5.47 10.52
C LYS A 186 -2.73 -4.27 9.64
N GLY A 187 -3.28 -4.51 8.45
CA GLY A 187 -3.72 -3.47 7.53
C GLY A 187 -4.84 -2.61 8.11
N TYR A 188 -5.99 -3.21 8.44
CA TYR A 188 -7.11 -2.45 9.01
C TYR A 188 -6.83 -1.96 10.44
N GLY A 189 -6.04 -2.70 11.23
CA GLY A 189 -5.56 -2.20 12.51
C GLY A 189 -4.69 -0.94 12.36
N TRP A 190 -3.84 -0.87 11.33
CA TRP A 190 -3.09 0.34 11.01
C TRP A 190 -4.00 1.48 10.54
N LEU A 191 -5.04 1.17 9.76
CA LEU A 191 -6.04 2.16 9.35
C LEU A 191 -6.73 2.82 10.55
N LEU A 192 -7.21 2.02 11.51
CA LEU A 192 -7.78 2.53 12.76
C LEU A 192 -6.75 3.36 13.55
N LYS A 193 -5.50 2.90 13.62
CA LYS A 193 -4.40 3.61 14.30
C LYS A 193 -4.17 5.01 13.75
N VAL A 194 -4.17 5.20 12.42
CA VAL A 194 -3.94 6.53 11.83
C VAL A 194 -5.16 7.42 11.91
N THR A 195 -6.37 6.84 11.81
CA THR A 195 -7.64 7.54 11.97
C THR A 195 -7.78 8.12 13.39
N CYS A 196 -7.27 7.40 14.39
CA CYS A 196 -7.23 7.83 15.79
C CYS A 196 -6.56 9.19 15.99
N ALA A 197 -5.66 9.64 15.10
CA ALA A 197 -4.99 10.93 15.21
C ALA A 197 -5.95 12.13 15.04
N LYS A 198 -7.10 11.93 14.38
CA LYS A 198 -8.13 12.96 14.14
C LYS A 198 -9.46 12.63 14.80
N HIS A 199 -9.75 11.35 15.02
CA HIS A 199 -11.04 10.86 15.51
C HIS A 199 -10.87 9.85 16.66
N GLU A 200 -10.10 10.22 17.68
CA GLU A 200 -9.77 9.32 18.80
C GLU A 200 -11.01 8.72 19.47
N ASP A 201 -12.02 9.54 19.75
CA ASP A 201 -13.27 9.10 20.42
C ASP A 201 -14.06 8.12 19.56
N ALA A 202 -14.25 8.42 18.28
CA ALA A 202 -14.97 7.54 17.36
C ALA A 202 -14.27 6.18 17.21
N VAL A 203 -12.94 6.20 17.05
CA VAL A 203 -12.16 4.97 16.92
C VAL A 203 -12.17 4.18 18.23
N PHE A 204 -12.08 4.84 19.38
CA PHE A 204 -12.16 4.16 20.67
C PHE A 204 -13.54 3.52 20.89
N SER A 205 -14.62 4.22 20.57
CA SER A 205 -15.98 3.67 20.63
C SER A 205 -16.16 2.44 19.74
N TYR A 206 -15.68 2.49 18.50
CA TYR A 206 -15.68 1.33 17.59
C TYR A 206 -14.88 0.14 18.16
N ILE A 207 -13.70 0.41 18.73
CA ILE A 207 -12.89 -0.66 19.36
C ILE A 207 -13.65 -1.29 20.52
N LEU A 208 -14.30 -0.49 21.39
CA LEU A 208 -15.06 -1.03 22.51
C LEU A 208 -16.27 -1.86 22.09
N SER A 209 -16.95 -1.51 20.98
CA SER A 209 -18.07 -2.32 20.47
C SER A 209 -17.62 -3.66 19.89
N SER A 210 -16.37 -3.76 19.42
CA SER A 210 -15.90 -4.94 18.69
C SER A 210 -14.79 -5.72 19.42
N LYS A 211 -14.30 -5.26 20.58
CA LYS A 211 -13.12 -5.82 21.28
C LYS A 211 -13.22 -7.29 21.66
N ASP A 212 -14.43 -7.81 21.85
CA ASP A 212 -14.65 -9.20 22.28
C ASP A 212 -14.37 -10.21 21.16
N VAL A 213 -14.61 -9.80 19.91
CA VAL A 213 -14.39 -10.63 18.71
C VAL A 213 -13.17 -10.19 17.89
N MET A 214 -12.70 -8.94 18.05
CA MET A 214 -11.57 -8.42 17.30
C MET A 214 -10.28 -9.23 17.57
N PRO A 215 -9.59 -9.71 16.51
CA PRO A 215 -8.30 -10.36 16.64
C PRO A 215 -7.27 -9.50 17.38
N ARG A 216 -6.51 -10.13 18.28
CA ARG A 216 -5.49 -9.43 19.10
C ARG A 216 -4.45 -8.68 18.27
N THR A 217 -4.11 -9.17 17.08
CA THR A 217 -3.18 -8.52 16.15
C THR A 217 -3.69 -7.14 15.73
N ALA A 218 -4.92 -7.09 15.23
CA ALA A 218 -5.55 -5.84 14.80
C ALA A 218 -5.77 -4.88 15.96
N LEU A 219 -6.29 -5.39 17.10
CA LEU A 219 -6.54 -4.59 18.29
C LEU A 219 -5.28 -3.86 18.76
N ARG A 220 -4.14 -4.59 18.87
CA ARG A 220 -2.86 -4.01 19.30
C ARG A 220 -2.35 -2.93 18.35
N TYR A 221 -2.56 -3.10 17.05
CA TYR A 221 -2.25 -2.06 16.08
C TYR A 221 -3.14 -0.85 16.26
N ALA A 222 -4.46 -1.05 16.32
CA ALA A 222 -5.45 0.03 16.40
C ALA A 222 -5.23 0.94 17.63
N ILE A 223 -4.91 0.36 18.79
CA ILE A 223 -4.72 1.11 20.03
C ILE A 223 -3.29 1.65 20.22
N GLU A 224 -2.34 1.38 19.34
CA GLU A 224 -0.90 1.66 19.56
C GLU A 224 -0.61 3.12 19.96
N LYS A 225 -1.37 4.07 19.41
CA LYS A 225 -1.20 5.51 19.66
C LYS A 225 -2.16 6.10 20.69
N MET A 226 -3.09 5.29 21.21
CA MET A 226 -4.04 5.75 22.24
C MET A 226 -3.35 6.02 23.60
N PRO A 227 -3.97 6.85 24.45
CA PRO A 227 -3.55 7.02 25.84
C PRO A 227 -3.51 5.70 26.62
N PRO A 228 -2.64 5.56 27.64
CA PRO A 228 -2.50 4.33 28.42
C PRO A 228 -3.82 3.80 29.01
N GLU A 229 -4.70 4.68 29.49
CA GLU A 229 -5.99 4.27 30.07
C GLU A 229 -6.93 3.64 29.04
N ARG A 230 -7.03 4.24 27.83
CA ARG A 230 -7.82 3.69 26.73
C ARG A 230 -7.26 2.36 26.24
N LYS A 231 -5.93 2.22 26.15
CA LYS A 231 -5.28 0.94 25.84
C LYS A 231 -5.64 -0.14 26.86
N LYS A 232 -5.55 0.19 28.15
CA LYS A 232 -5.88 -0.74 29.23
C LYS A 232 -7.34 -1.16 29.12
N GLU A 233 -8.25 -0.22 28.92
CA GLU A 233 -9.68 -0.49 28.79
C GLU A 233 -10.00 -1.36 27.58
N ALA A 234 -9.47 -1.04 26.40
CA ALA A 234 -9.66 -1.83 25.19
C ALA A 234 -9.10 -3.26 25.30
N MET A 235 -8.09 -3.48 26.16
CA MET A 235 -7.48 -4.79 26.39
C MET A 235 -8.17 -5.61 27.49
N LYS A 236 -9.13 -5.06 28.24
CA LYS A 236 -9.95 -5.81 29.21
C LYS A 236 -10.95 -6.69 28.48
N ARG A 237 -11.01 -7.96 28.84
CA ARG A 237 -12.10 -8.89 28.49
C ARG A 237 -12.97 -9.08 29.71
#